data_AF-C2FWF8-F1
#
_entry.id   AF-C2FWF8-F1
#
_cell.length_a   1.000
_cell.length_b   1.000
_cell.length_c   1.000
_cell.angle_alpha   90.00
_cell.angle_beta   90.00
_cell.angle_gamma   90.00
#
_symmetry.space_group_name_H-M   'P 1'
#
loop_
_entity.id
_entity.type
_entity.pdbx_description
1 polymer ?
#
loop_
_entity_poly.entity_id
_entity_poly.type
_entity_poly.pdbx_seq_one_letter_code
_entity_poly.pdbx_strand_id
1 'polypeptide(L)'
;MDPSLFSAVRNTCFVNVILPLAISKTYTYRIPHEWSDKIAVGMRVIVQFGKNKIYSAIVKEVTELAPERYEAKYVLDILDQQPIVDGAQLKLWEWMASYYMCTLGEVMQAALPAALKLASETKIIASDQEGLDKSQLSDKEYMIMEALEIAGELRVSDIVKLLGQKTVFPILKQLFDNGFLMISEEISERYKPKKKTTLF
;
A
#
# COMPACT_ATOMS: atom_id res chain seq x y z
N MET A 1 -24.11 37.90 19.14
CA MET A 1 -23.20 36.76 18.99
C MET A 1 -24.06 35.58 18.60
N ASP A 2 -23.91 35.10 17.37
CA ASP A 2 -24.74 34.03 16.83
C ASP A 2 -24.45 32.70 17.58
N PRO A 3 -25.44 32.10 18.25
CA PRO A 3 -25.29 30.81 18.93
C PRO A 3 -25.04 29.62 17.99
N SER A 4 -25.09 29.82 16.66
CA SER A 4 -24.85 28.76 15.65
C SER A 4 -23.37 28.33 15.50
N LEU A 5 -22.44 29.03 16.17
CA LEU A 5 -20.99 28.81 16.04
C LEU A 5 -20.40 27.73 16.97
N PHE A 6 -21.21 27.10 17.83
CA PHE A 6 -20.76 25.99 18.68
C PHE A 6 -21.52 24.70 18.35
N SER A 7 -20.74 23.64 18.10
CA SER A 7 -21.15 22.23 18.09
C SER A 7 -21.87 21.70 16.84
N ALA A 8 -21.13 21.60 15.73
CA ALA A 8 -21.18 20.32 15.02
C ALA A 8 -20.43 19.31 15.90
N VAL A 9 -21.14 18.35 16.51
CA VAL A 9 -20.50 17.19 17.12
C VAL A 9 -19.76 16.48 15.99
N ARG A 10 -18.44 16.67 15.93
CA ARG A 10 -17.62 16.10 14.85
C ARG A 10 -17.28 14.67 15.24
N ASN A 11 -17.92 13.72 14.58
CA ASN A 11 -17.66 12.32 14.84
C ASN A 11 -16.24 11.96 14.37
N THR A 12 -15.49 11.29 15.25
CA THR A 12 -14.17 10.78 14.90
C THR A 12 -14.36 9.49 14.12
N CYS A 13 -13.82 9.44 12.90
CA CYS A 13 -13.87 8.25 12.06
C CYS A 13 -12.62 7.38 12.25
N PHE A 14 -12.85 6.07 12.29
CA PHE A 14 -11.84 5.03 12.32
C PHE A 14 -12.07 4.03 11.19
N VAL A 15 -11.01 3.29 10.84
CA VAL A 15 -11.07 2.19 9.88
C VAL A 15 -10.42 0.96 10.46
N ASN A 16 -11.07 -0.19 10.27
CA ASN A 16 -10.44 -1.48 10.47
C ASN A 16 -9.81 -1.91 9.15
N VAL A 17 -8.52 -2.20 9.17
CA VAL A 17 -7.75 -2.51 7.95
C VAL A 17 -7.23 -3.93 7.97
N ILE A 18 -7.17 -4.53 6.78
CA ILE A 18 -6.47 -5.78 6.49
C ILE A 18 -5.06 -5.40 6.07
N LEU A 19 -4.07 -5.87 6.83
CA LEU A 19 -2.66 -5.74 6.49
C LEU A 19 -2.20 -7.00 5.73
N PRO A 20 -1.24 -6.87 4.80
CA PRO A 20 -0.63 -8.00 4.07
C PRO A 20 0.33 -8.79 4.99
N LEU A 21 -0.16 -9.27 6.13
CA LEU A 21 0.59 -9.93 7.20
C LEU A 21 -0.22 -11.09 7.76
N ALA A 22 0.47 -12.15 8.21
CA ALA A 22 -0.15 -13.31 8.87
C ALA A 22 -0.57 -12.99 10.32
N ILE A 23 -1.56 -12.10 10.46
CA ILE A 23 -2.11 -11.66 11.75
C ILE A 23 -3.60 -12.02 11.84
N SER A 24 -4.02 -12.51 13.01
CA SER A 24 -5.38 -13.04 13.22
C SER A 24 -6.46 -11.96 13.34
N LYS A 25 -6.09 -10.69 13.47
CA LYS A 25 -7.02 -9.57 13.69
C LYS A 25 -6.75 -8.43 12.73
N THR A 26 -7.81 -7.69 12.38
CA THR A 26 -7.68 -6.37 11.77
C THR A 26 -7.18 -5.36 12.79
N TYR A 27 -6.56 -4.29 12.30
CA TYR A 27 -6.10 -3.17 13.12
C TYR A 27 -6.89 -1.91 12.82
N THR A 28 -7.17 -1.15 13.86
CA THR A 28 -7.99 0.06 13.81
C THR A 28 -7.09 1.28 13.74
N TYR A 29 -7.32 2.12 12.73
CA TYR A 29 -6.61 3.38 12.52
C TYR A 29 -7.58 4.54 12.51
N ARG A 30 -7.12 5.70 12.96
CA ARG A 30 -7.89 6.94 12.94
C ARG A 30 -7.75 7.60 11.56
N ILE A 31 -8.86 8.10 11.03
CA ILE A 31 -8.87 8.84 9.78
C ILE A 31 -8.66 10.33 10.07
N PRO A 32 -7.66 10.99 9.44
CA PRO A 32 -7.58 12.45 9.44
C PRO A 32 -8.87 13.06 8.88
N HIS A 33 -9.32 14.17 9.48
CA HIS A 33 -10.60 14.80 9.15
C HIS A 33 -10.79 15.09 7.66
N GLU A 34 -9.71 15.46 6.96
CA GLU A 34 -9.70 15.79 5.53
C GLU A 34 -10.12 14.62 4.62
N TRP A 35 -10.11 13.40 5.17
CA TRP A 35 -10.37 12.17 4.45
C TRP A 35 -11.64 11.45 4.89
N SER A 36 -12.34 11.95 5.92
CA SER A 36 -13.55 11.30 6.45
C SER A 36 -14.62 11.07 5.38
N ASP A 37 -14.79 12.01 4.45
CA ASP A 37 -15.80 11.90 3.37
C ASP A 37 -15.30 11.10 2.15
N LYS A 38 -13.99 10.82 2.09
CA LYS A 38 -13.36 10.12 0.96
C LYS A 38 -13.15 8.64 1.23
N ILE A 39 -13.08 8.24 2.49
CA ILE A 39 -12.75 6.87 2.87
C ILE A 39 -13.96 5.96 2.72
N ALA A 40 -13.73 4.78 2.14
CA ALA A 40 -14.75 3.75 1.95
C ALA A 40 -14.14 2.36 2.12
N VAL A 41 -15.02 1.39 2.39
CA VAL A 41 -14.65 -0.04 2.42
C VAL A 41 -14.07 -0.44 1.06
N GLY A 42 -12.99 -1.22 1.09
CA GLY A 42 -12.29 -1.69 -0.10
C GLY A 42 -11.23 -0.74 -0.65
N MET A 43 -11.11 0.46 -0.09
CA MET A 43 -10.06 1.40 -0.45
C MET A 43 -8.72 1.00 0.17
N ARG A 44 -7.65 1.38 -0.52
CA ARG A 44 -6.28 1.16 -0.06
C ARG A 44 -5.74 2.37 0.68
N VAL A 45 -5.18 2.11 1.85
CA VAL A 45 -4.61 3.11 2.75
C VAL A 45 -3.18 2.78 3.10
N ILE A 46 -2.39 3.80 3.42
CA ILE A 46 -1.04 3.64 3.94
C ILE A 46 -1.06 3.80 5.45
N VAL A 47 -0.52 2.82 6.15
CA VAL A 47 -0.52 2.78 7.62
C VAL A 47 0.84 2.39 8.16
N GLN A 48 1.17 2.90 9.35
CA GLN A 48 2.34 2.46 10.09
C GLN A 48 1.98 1.29 11.01
N PHE A 49 2.70 0.19 10.90
CA PHE A 49 2.56 -0.97 11.76
C PHE A 49 3.86 -1.24 12.55
N GLY A 50 3.74 -1.49 13.86
CA GLY A 50 4.89 -1.59 14.75
C GLY A 50 5.65 -0.27 14.89
N LYS A 51 6.98 -0.35 15.05
CA LYS A 51 7.84 0.83 15.31
C LYS A 51 8.03 1.69 14.06
N ASN A 52 8.50 1.13 12.94
CA ASN A 52 8.94 1.93 11.79
C ASN A 52 8.46 1.40 10.43
N LYS A 53 7.62 0.36 10.40
CA LYS A 53 7.20 -0.25 9.13
C LYS A 53 5.93 0.40 8.61
N ILE A 54 5.90 0.67 7.32
CA ILE A 54 4.76 1.23 6.59
C ILE A 54 4.25 0.17 5.64
N TYR A 55 2.92 -0.01 5.60
CA TYR A 55 2.24 -0.99 4.77
C TYR A 55 1.08 -0.35 4.02
N SER A 56 0.85 -0.83 2.79
CA SER A 56 -0.44 -0.70 2.13
C SER A 56 -1.42 -1.67 2.77
N ALA A 57 -2.63 -1.21 3.07
CA ALA A 57 -3.68 -1.98 3.72
C ALA A 57 -5.04 -1.74 3.04
N ILE A 58 -5.97 -2.69 3.14
CA ILE A 58 -7.34 -2.53 2.62
C ILE A 58 -8.29 -2.21 3.76
N VAL A 59 -9.13 -1.19 3.58
CA VAL A 59 -10.20 -0.86 4.52
C VAL A 59 -11.25 -1.96 4.48
N LYS A 60 -11.44 -2.66 5.59
CA LYS A 60 -12.49 -3.66 5.76
C LYS A 60 -13.80 -3.04 6.23
N GLU A 61 -13.70 -2.06 7.12
CA GLU A 61 -14.83 -1.45 7.80
C GLU A 61 -14.50 -0.01 8.17
N VAL A 62 -15.51 0.86 8.11
CA VAL A 62 -15.46 2.24 8.58
C VAL A 62 -16.37 2.33 9.81
N THR A 63 -15.87 2.90 10.90
CA THR A 63 -16.58 2.93 12.19
C THR A 63 -16.27 4.19 12.96
N GLU A 64 -17.15 4.59 13.88
CA GLU A 64 -16.92 5.69 14.81
C GLU A 64 -16.38 5.20 16.16
N LEU A 65 -16.25 3.88 16.32
CA LEU A 65 -15.79 3.25 17.55
C LEU A 65 -14.26 3.20 17.60
N ALA A 66 -13.69 3.83 18.63
CA ALA A 66 -12.27 3.74 18.92
C ALA A 66 -11.92 2.33 19.44
N PRO A 67 -10.70 1.83 19.18
CA PRO A 67 -10.25 0.56 19.74
C PRO A 67 -10.08 0.65 21.27
N GLU A 68 -10.55 -0.36 21.99
CA GLU A 68 -10.53 -0.37 23.46
C GLU A 68 -9.13 -0.54 24.07
N ARG A 69 -8.23 -1.22 23.34
CA ARG A 69 -6.98 -1.76 23.91
C ARG A 69 -5.72 -0.94 23.59
N TYR A 70 -5.81 0.05 22.72
CA TYR A 70 -4.67 0.85 22.28
C TYR A 70 -5.14 2.17 21.67
N GLU A 71 -4.23 3.14 21.57
CA GLU A 71 -4.49 4.37 20.85
C GLU A 71 -4.31 4.16 19.34
N ALA A 72 -5.36 4.42 18.56
CA ALA A 72 -5.32 4.29 17.12
C ALA A 72 -4.38 5.33 16.49
N LYS A 73 -3.35 4.86 15.80
CA LYS A 73 -2.50 5.70 14.94
C LYS A 73 -3.32 6.27 13.78
N TYR A 74 -2.86 7.38 13.22
CA TYR A 74 -3.47 7.94 12.01
C TYR A 74 -3.12 7.11 10.76
N VAL A 75 -4.07 7.04 9.84
CA VAL A 75 -3.78 6.71 8.43
C VAL A 75 -2.81 7.77 7.88
N LEU A 76 -1.78 7.32 7.17
CA LEU A 76 -0.74 8.18 6.60
C LEU A 76 -1.09 8.69 5.21
N ASP A 77 -1.88 7.92 4.44
CA ASP A 77 -2.30 8.28 3.09
C ASP A 77 -3.47 7.42 2.58
N ILE A 78 -4.18 7.90 1.55
CA ILE A 78 -5.17 7.15 0.77
C ILE A 78 -4.71 7.10 -0.68
N LEU A 79 -4.47 5.90 -1.21
CA LEU A 79 -3.83 5.75 -2.54
C LEU A 79 -4.78 5.80 -3.72
N ASP A 80 -6.06 5.51 -3.49
CA ASP A 80 -7.04 5.32 -4.56
C ASP A 80 -8.25 6.22 -4.33
N GLN A 81 -8.88 6.68 -5.40
CA GLN A 81 -10.10 7.49 -5.32
C GLN A 81 -11.36 6.63 -5.20
N GLN A 82 -11.25 5.34 -5.49
CA GLN A 82 -12.34 4.37 -5.45
C GLN A 82 -11.84 3.06 -4.81
N PRO A 83 -12.75 2.25 -4.25
CA PRO A 83 -12.41 0.91 -3.77
C PRO A 83 -11.76 0.07 -4.87
N ILE A 84 -10.63 -0.57 -4.54
CA ILE A 84 -9.95 -1.51 -5.44
C ILE A 84 -10.34 -2.96 -5.13
N VAL A 85 -10.98 -3.19 -3.98
CA VAL A 85 -11.57 -4.46 -3.58
C VAL A 85 -13.05 -4.23 -3.28
N ASP A 86 -13.94 -4.94 -3.94
CA ASP A 86 -15.38 -4.79 -3.68
C ASP A 86 -15.86 -5.64 -2.48
N GLY A 87 -17.11 -5.41 -2.07
CA GLY A 87 -17.70 -6.13 -0.93
C GLY A 87 -17.88 -7.64 -1.17
N ALA A 88 -18.03 -8.09 -2.41
CA ALA A 88 -18.16 -9.52 -2.72
C ALA A 88 -16.79 -10.21 -2.60
N GLN A 89 -15.72 -9.56 -3.06
CA GLN A 89 -14.34 -10.00 -2.87
C GLN A 89 -13.97 -10.06 -1.39
N LEU A 90 -14.33 -9.05 -0.59
CA LEU A 90 -14.08 -9.08 0.86
C LEU A 90 -14.81 -10.26 1.55
N LYS A 91 -16.07 -10.52 1.19
CA LYS A 91 -16.81 -11.71 1.69
C LYS A 91 -16.15 -13.02 1.27
N LEU A 92 -15.67 -13.09 0.02
CA LEU A 92 -14.92 -14.24 -0.45
C LEU A 92 -13.61 -14.42 0.33
N TRP A 93 -12.91 -13.32 0.66
CA TRP A 93 -11.69 -13.38 1.46
C TRP A 93 -11.94 -13.89 2.87
N GLU A 94 -13.03 -13.45 3.50
CA GLU A 94 -13.47 -13.96 4.81
C GLU A 94 -13.79 -15.45 4.75
N TRP A 95 -14.51 -15.88 3.71
CA TRP A 95 -14.79 -17.30 3.49
C TRP A 95 -13.50 -18.11 3.30
N MET A 96 -12.57 -17.65 2.45
CA MET A 96 -11.29 -18.33 2.22
C MET A 96 -10.45 -18.43 3.50
N ALA A 97 -10.33 -17.32 4.24
CA ALA A 97 -9.60 -17.29 5.50
C ALA A 97 -10.19 -18.29 6.50
N SER A 98 -11.52 -18.32 6.64
CA SER A 98 -12.21 -19.28 7.51
C SER A 98 -12.05 -20.72 7.04
N TYR A 99 -12.21 -20.99 5.74
CA TYR A 99 -12.23 -22.34 5.19
C TYR A 99 -10.83 -22.98 5.14
N TYR A 100 -9.83 -22.21 4.75
CA TYR A 100 -8.44 -22.67 4.63
C TYR A 100 -7.62 -22.42 5.91
N MET A 101 -8.25 -21.98 7.00
CA MET A 101 -7.61 -21.71 8.29
C MET A 101 -6.40 -20.77 8.18
N CYS A 102 -6.51 -19.76 7.32
CA CYS A 102 -5.50 -18.73 7.16
C CYS A 102 -6.05 -17.36 7.57
N THR A 103 -5.19 -16.35 7.57
CA THR A 103 -5.56 -14.99 7.94
C THR A 103 -6.04 -14.20 6.72
N LEU A 104 -6.87 -13.17 6.96
CA LEU A 104 -7.28 -12.24 5.88
C LEU A 104 -6.08 -11.57 5.21
N GLY A 105 -4.99 -11.34 5.96
CA GLY A 105 -3.77 -10.76 5.42
C GLY A 105 -3.03 -11.69 4.47
N GLU A 106 -3.02 -13.00 4.74
CA GLU A 106 -2.49 -13.99 3.80
C GLU A 106 -3.34 -14.10 2.54
N VAL A 107 -4.67 -14.02 2.67
CA VAL A 107 -5.58 -13.96 1.52
C VAL A 107 -5.32 -12.70 0.69
N MET A 108 -5.18 -11.53 1.32
CA MET A 108 -4.82 -10.28 0.65
C MET A 108 -3.46 -10.39 -0.06
N GLN A 109 -2.48 -11.02 0.60
CA GLN A 109 -1.15 -11.27 0.03
C GLN A 109 -1.24 -12.10 -1.25
N ALA A 110 -2.14 -13.08 -1.33
CA ALA A 110 -2.33 -13.90 -2.52
C ALA A 110 -3.21 -13.22 -3.58
N ALA A 111 -4.21 -12.44 -3.16
CA ALA A 111 -5.21 -11.87 -4.04
C ALA A 111 -4.74 -10.60 -4.78
N LEU A 112 -3.82 -9.83 -4.19
CA LEU A 112 -3.37 -8.56 -4.78
C LEU A 112 -2.03 -8.69 -5.52
N PRO A 113 -1.86 -8.02 -6.68
CA PRO A 113 -0.58 -7.81 -7.33
C PRO A 113 0.47 -7.18 -6.40
N ALA A 114 1.76 -7.43 -6.64
CA ALA A 114 2.85 -6.91 -5.81
C ALA A 114 2.84 -5.38 -5.72
N ALA A 115 2.60 -4.70 -6.84
CA ALA A 115 2.50 -3.24 -6.90
C ALA A 115 1.37 -2.67 -6.03
N LEU A 116 0.35 -3.47 -5.70
CA LEU A 116 -0.75 -3.02 -4.86
C LEU A 116 -0.53 -3.21 -3.36
N LYS A 117 0.43 -4.05 -2.96
CA LYS A 117 0.73 -4.42 -1.57
C LYS A 117 2.11 -3.93 -1.10
N LEU A 118 2.50 -2.72 -1.52
CA LEU A 118 3.78 -2.12 -1.16
C LEU A 118 3.95 -2.00 0.36
N ALA A 119 5.15 -2.35 0.82
CA ALA A 119 5.61 -2.19 2.19
C ALA A 119 6.97 -1.48 2.21
N SER A 120 7.39 -0.99 3.38
CA SER A 120 8.71 -0.35 3.56
C SER A 120 9.88 -1.21 3.08
N GLU A 121 9.77 -2.53 3.24
CA GLU A 121 10.76 -3.51 2.81
C GLU A 121 10.70 -3.89 1.32
N THR A 122 9.66 -3.47 0.59
CA THR A 122 9.52 -3.80 -0.84
C THR A 122 10.70 -3.25 -1.63
N LYS A 123 11.33 -4.13 -2.41
CA LYS A 123 12.45 -3.81 -3.29
C LYS A 123 11.92 -3.46 -4.67
N ILE A 124 12.34 -2.31 -5.17
CA ILE A 124 11.94 -1.78 -6.46
C ILE A 124 13.17 -1.53 -7.32
N ILE A 125 12.98 -1.66 -8.63
CA ILE A 125 13.99 -1.38 -9.64
C ILE A 125 13.41 -0.49 -10.74
N ALA A 126 14.28 0.13 -11.52
CA ALA A 126 13.88 0.79 -12.76
C ALA A 126 13.40 -0.23 -13.79
N SER A 127 12.37 0.13 -14.54
CA SER A 127 11.85 -0.67 -15.65
C SER A 127 12.85 -0.75 -16.81
N ASP A 128 12.89 -1.89 -17.51
CA ASP A 128 13.70 -2.13 -18.71
C ASP A 128 12.97 -1.74 -20.01
N GLN A 129 11.78 -1.13 -19.91
CA GLN A 129 11.00 -0.72 -21.06
C GLN A 129 11.69 0.41 -21.84
N GLU A 130 11.99 0.12 -23.11
CA GLU A 130 12.50 1.11 -24.05
C GLU A 130 11.42 2.15 -24.40
N GLY A 131 11.81 3.43 -24.50
CA GLY A 131 10.94 4.51 -24.95
C GLY A 131 10.21 5.30 -23.86
N LEU A 132 10.52 5.05 -22.58
CA LEU A 132 10.02 5.88 -21.49
C LEU A 132 10.67 7.28 -21.50
N ASP A 133 9.84 8.31 -21.68
CA ASP A 133 10.28 9.69 -21.71
C ASP A 133 10.44 10.26 -20.30
N LYS A 134 11.68 10.30 -19.81
CA LYS A 134 12.02 10.85 -18.50
C LYS A 134 11.78 12.35 -18.36
N SER A 135 11.56 13.08 -19.47
CA SER A 135 11.32 14.53 -19.41
C SER A 135 9.98 14.90 -18.77
N GLN A 136 9.05 13.94 -18.66
CA GLN A 136 7.74 14.13 -18.02
C GLN A 136 7.76 13.90 -16.51
N LEU A 137 8.89 13.47 -15.95
CA LEU A 137 9.03 13.22 -14.53
C LEU A 137 9.13 14.54 -13.76
N SER A 138 8.44 14.63 -12.64
CA SER A 138 8.68 15.67 -11.64
C SER A 138 10.07 15.53 -11.02
N ASP A 139 10.57 16.58 -10.38
CA ASP A 139 11.89 16.57 -9.72
C ASP A 139 12.07 15.38 -8.77
N LYS A 140 11.03 15.05 -7.99
CA LYS A 140 11.09 13.93 -7.03
C LYS A 140 11.10 12.57 -7.71
N GLU A 141 10.34 12.42 -8.79
CA GLU A 141 10.32 11.20 -9.59
C GLU A 141 11.67 10.99 -10.28
N TYR A 142 12.24 12.06 -10.84
CA TYR A 142 13.57 12.05 -11.44
C TYR A 142 14.64 11.65 -10.42
N MET A 143 14.61 12.21 -9.21
CA MET A 143 15.52 11.82 -8.13
C MET A 143 15.43 10.32 -7.78
N ILE A 144 14.23 9.73 -7.77
CA ILE A 144 14.07 8.29 -7.54
C ILE A 144 14.72 7.50 -8.67
N MET A 145 14.50 7.89 -9.93
CA MET A 145 15.04 7.19 -11.09
C MET A 145 16.57 7.24 -11.14
N GLU A 146 17.18 8.41 -10.91
CA GLU A 146 18.63 8.55 -10.83
C GLU A 146 19.24 7.68 -9.71
N ALA A 147 18.60 7.67 -8.54
CA ALA A 147 19.05 6.85 -7.43
C ALA A 147 18.97 5.35 -7.75
N LEU A 148 17.93 4.92 -8.49
CA LEU A 148 17.78 3.54 -8.96
C LEU A 148 18.79 3.16 -10.04
N GLU A 149 19.17 4.09 -10.92
CA GLU A 149 20.22 3.85 -11.93
C GLU A 149 21.59 3.62 -11.29
N ILE A 150 21.88 4.34 -10.21
CA ILE A 150 23.14 4.20 -9.47
C ILE A 150 23.14 2.93 -8.60
N ALA A 151 22.07 2.72 -7.82
CA ALA A 151 22.01 1.63 -6.84
C ALA A 151 21.57 0.28 -7.44
N GLY A 152 20.91 0.29 -8.59
CA GLY A 152 20.28 -0.86 -9.25
C GLY A 152 18.98 -1.32 -8.60
N GLU A 153 18.91 -1.33 -7.27
CA GLU A 153 17.74 -1.72 -6.48
C GLU A 153 17.65 -0.87 -5.21
N LEU A 154 16.45 -0.39 -4.88
CA LEU A 154 16.19 0.33 -3.63
C LEU A 154 14.99 -0.26 -2.89
N ARG A 155 15.00 -0.15 -1.56
CA ARG A 155 13.78 -0.39 -0.76
C ARG A 155 12.94 0.88 -0.71
N VAL A 156 11.63 0.72 -0.57
CA VAL A 156 10.71 1.85 -0.31
C VAL A 156 11.18 2.68 0.89
N SER A 157 11.70 2.05 1.95
CA SER A 157 12.25 2.75 3.11
C SER A 157 13.45 3.65 2.81
N ASP A 158 14.23 3.34 1.78
CA ASP A 158 15.39 4.13 1.40
C ASP A 158 14.96 5.33 0.55
N ILE A 159 13.89 5.19 -0.24
CA ILE A 159 13.25 6.29 -0.96
C ILE A 159 12.60 7.30 -0.01
N VAL A 160 11.95 6.81 1.06
CA VAL A 160 11.43 7.67 2.15
C VAL A 160 12.55 8.53 2.74
N LYS A 161 13.74 7.95 2.97
CA LYS A 161 14.90 8.69 3.49
C LYS A 161 15.48 9.66 2.46
N LEU A 162 15.59 9.24 1.21
CA LEU A 162 16.12 10.02 0.09
C LEU A 162 15.31 11.31 -0.11
N LEU A 163 13.98 11.19 -0.12
CA LEU A 163 13.07 12.32 -0.31
C LEU A 163 12.78 13.09 0.99
N GLY A 164 13.22 12.60 2.15
CA GLY A 164 12.98 13.23 3.45
C GLY A 164 11.51 13.36 3.84
N GLN A 165 10.61 12.56 3.25
CA GLN A 165 9.16 12.66 3.45
C GLN A 165 8.52 11.28 3.69
N LYS A 166 7.51 11.23 4.56
CA LYS A 166 6.81 9.97 4.89
C LYS A 166 5.86 9.51 3.77
N THR A 167 5.34 10.44 2.99
CA THR A 167 4.35 10.22 1.93
C THR A 167 5.04 10.11 0.56
N VAL A 168 5.65 8.95 0.30
CA VAL A 168 6.25 8.64 -1.01
C VAL A 168 5.39 7.73 -1.89
N PHE A 169 4.40 7.06 -1.29
CA PHE A 169 3.58 6.06 -1.98
C PHE A 169 2.75 6.62 -3.15
N PRO A 170 2.20 7.86 -3.12
CA PRO A 170 1.56 8.45 -4.30
C PRO A 170 2.52 8.60 -5.49
N ILE A 171 3.77 9.01 -5.22
CA ILE A 171 4.81 9.16 -6.24
C ILE A 171 5.18 7.80 -6.81
N LEU A 172 5.39 6.81 -5.94
CA LEU A 172 5.66 5.44 -6.37
C LEU A 172 4.52 4.87 -7.20
N LYS A 173 3.26 5.13 -6.81
CA LYS A 173 2.09 4.72 -7.58
C LYS A 173 2.11 5.31 -8.99
N GLN A 174 2.34 6.62 -9.13
CA GLN A 174 2.42 7.26 -10.45
C GLN A 174 3.51 6.65 -11.32
N LEU A 175 4.69 6.39 -10.75
CA LEU A 175 5.79 5.76 -11.46
C LEU A 175 5.51 4.30 -11.86
N PHE A 176 4.79 3.54 -11.03
CA PHE A 176 4.32 2.19 -11.40
C PHE A 176 3.26 2.24 -12.50
N ASP A 177 2.27 3.12 -12.38
CA ASP A 177 1.18 3.27 -13.34
C ASP A 177 1.71 3.71 -14.72
N ASN A 178 2.76 4.53 -14.74
CA ASN A 178 3.46 4.98 -15.95
C ASN A 178 4.54 4.00 -16.46
N GLY A 179 4.74 2.87 -15.77
CA GLY A 179 5.67 1.82 -16.21
C GLY A 179 7.16 2.08 -15.96
N PHE A 180 7.52 3.12 -15.21
CA PHE A 180 8.92 3.46 -14.89
C PHE A 180 9.54 2.54 -13.83
N LEU A 181 8.72 1.92 -12.98
CA LEU A 181 9.17 1.07 -11.89
C LEU A 181 8.64 -0.36 -12.01
N MET A 182 9.43 -1.31 -11.51
CA MET A 182 9.04 -2.70 -11.31
C MET A 182 9.42 -3.17 -9.90
N ILE A 183 8.73 -4.17 -9.38
CA ILE A 183 9.11 -4.83 -8.13
C ILE A 183 10.11 -5.93 -8.45
N SER A 184 11.23 -5.97 -7.71
CA SER A 184 12.33 -6.91 -7.94
C SER A 184 11.89 -8.39 -7.90
N GLU A 185 10.94 -8.72 -7.02
CA GLU A 185 10.37 -10.07 -6.88
C GLU A 185 9.71 -10.57 -8.18
N GLU A 186 9.06 -9.69 -8.97
CA GLU A 186 8.42 -10.05 -10.23
C GLU A 186 9.43 -10.45 -11.32
N ILE A 187 10.69 -10.05 -11.19
CA ILE A 187 11.75 -10.35 -12.17
C ILE A 187 12.48 -11.63 -11.84
N SER A 188 12.62 -11.96 -10.55
CA SER A 188 13.18 -13.26 -10.13
C SER A 188 12.34 -14.45 -10.61
N GLU A 189 11.04 -14.26 -10.89
CA GLU A 189 10.16 -15.28 -11.47
C GLU A 189 10.37 -15.49 -12.98
N ARG A 190 11.04 -14.57 -13.71
CA ARG A 190 11.46 -14.78 -15.10
C ARG A 190 12.62 -15.79 -15.16
N TYR A 191 12.27 -17.07 -15.10
CA TYR A 191 13.15 -18.24 -15.18
C TYR A 191 14.16 -18.16 -16.35
N LYS A 192 15.46 -18.28 -16.07
CA LYS A 192 16.51 -18.54 -17.07
C LYS A 192 16.64 -20.06 -17.31
N PRO A 193 16.21 -20.61 -18.45
CA PRO A 193 16.27 -22.04 -18.70
C PRO A 193 17.70 -22.57 -18.73
N LYS A 194 17.99 -23.59 -17.92
CA LYS A 194 19.27 -24.32 -17.99
C LYS A 194 19.24 -25.22 -19.22
N LYS A 195 20.06 -24.90 -20.22
CA LYS A 195 20.32 -25.80 -21.36
C LYS A 195 21.23 -26.94 -20.88
N LYS A 196 20.72 -28.17 -20.89
CA LYS A 196 21.58 -29.36 -20.86
C LYS A 196 21.78 -29.82 -22.30
N THR A 197 23.03 -29.87 -22.75
CA THR A 197 23.40 -30.55 -23.99
C THR A 197 23.34 -32.04 -23.74
N THR A 198 22.30 -32.70 -24.23
CA THR A 198 22.25 -34.16 -24.29
C THR A 198 23.01 -34.60 -25.53
N LEU A 199 24.12 -35.30 -25.35
CA LEU A 199 24.77 -36.04 -26.43
C LEU A 199 24.02 -37.37 -26.57
N PHE A 200 23.48 -37.62 -27.77
CA PHE A 200 22.94 -38.92 -28.16
C PHE A 200 24.07 -39.82 -28.68
#